data_AF-A0AA39SAJ7-F1
#
_entry.id   AF-A0AA39SAJ7-F1
#
_cell.length_a   1.000
_cell.length_b   1.000
_cell.length_c   1.000
_cell.angle_alpha   90.00
_cell.angle_beta   90.00
_cell.angle_gamma   90.00
#
_symmetry.space_group_name_H-M   'P 1'
#
loop_
_entity.id
_entity.type
_entity.pdbx_description
1 polymer ?
#
loop_
_entity_poly.entity_id
_entity_poly.type
_entity_poly.pdbx_seq_one_letter_code
_entity_poly.pdbx_strand_id
1 'polypeptide(L)'
;MAAMEASSSSVTKSDCINPLDFSTASNKIVFSSSAVDFLFLCHRLRAARAEQVGKSYAQAGELEKQLNEETQRQQKLSDAKLKAKVEVSQRNQRHYMGEELDSLNLKELQSLEQQQLDSALKHIRTRKNQLMFESISNLKKKVRLNSVNLI
;
A
#
# COMPACT_ATOMS: atom_id res chain seq x y z
N MET A 1 17.99 -28.30 5.04
CA MET A 1 17.73 -27.45 3.87
C MET A 1 18.91 -26.51 3.75
N ALA A 2 19.68 -26.65 2.67
CA ALA A 2 21.07 -26.20 2.58
C ALA A 2 21.23 -24.68 2.67
N ALA A 3 22.18 -24.25 3.50
CA ALA A 3 22.80 -22.93 3.43
C ALA A 3 23.65 -22.87 2.17
N MET A 4 23.45 -21.85 1.35
CA MET A 4 24.16 -21.63 0.10
C MET A 4 25.26 -20.60 0.39
N GLU A 5 26.48 -21.09 0.62
CA GLU A 5 27.68 -20.27 0.74
C GLU A 5 28.03 -19.72 -0.65
N ALA A 6 27.96 -18.39 -0.80
CA ALA A 6 28.51 -17.71 -1.97
C ALA A 6 30.00 -17.48 -1.72
N SER A 7 30.83 -18.31 -2.36
CA SER A 7 32.29 -18.29 -2.26
C SER A 7 32.87 -16.90 -2.53
N SER A 8 33.55 -16.39 -1.52
CA SER A 8 34.55 -15.32 -1.61
C SER A 8 35.64 -15.72 -2.59
N SER A 9 35.60 -15.22 -3.83
CA SER A 9 36.76 -15.25 -4.71
C SER A 9 37.43 -13.88 -4.67
N SER A 10 38.47 -13.79 -3.85
CA SER A 10 39.45 -12.72 -3.87
C SER A 10 40.08 -12.66 -5.27
N VAL A 11 39.66 -11.71 -6.08
CA VAL A 11 40.34 -11.40 -7.35
C VAL A 11 41.72 -10.89 -6.98
N THR A 12 42.71 -11.75 -7.19
CA THR A 12 44.11 -11.49 -6.90
C THR A 12 44.60 -10.35 -7.79
N LYS A 13 45.26 -9.41 -7.14
CA LYS A 13 45.96 -8.27 -7.71
C LYS A 13 47.14 -8.77 -8.56
N SER A 14 46.88 -9.29 -9.76
CA SER A 14 47.98 -9.87 -10.57
C SER A 14 47.84 -9.78 -12.09
N ASP A 15 46.91 -9.00 -12.65
CA ASP A 15 46.88 -8.75 -14.11
C ASP A 15 46.95 -7.25 -14.43
N CYS A 16 47.82 -6.53 -13.72
CA CYS A 16 48.32 -5.26 -14.21
C CYS A 16 49.35 -5.57 -15.30
N ILE A 17 48.92 -5.53 -16.56
CA ILE A 17 49.85 -5.54 -17.70
C ILE A 17 50.73 -4.29 -17.57
N ASN A 18 51.97 -4.47 -17.14
CA ASN A 18 52.98 -3.42 -17.11
C ASN A 18 53.18 -2.91 -18.55
N PRO A 19 53.08 -1.60 -18.82
CA PRO A 19 53.17 -1.05 -20.17
C PRO A 19 54.60 -1.04 -20.76
N LEU A 20 55.51 -1.89 -20.27
CA LEU A 20 56.93 -1.88 -20.63
C LEU A 20 57.46 -3.17 -21.25
N ASP A 21 56.69 -4.26 -21.34
CA ASP A 21 57.13 -5.49 -22.02
C ASP A 21 56.42 -5.68 -23.36
N PHE A 22 56.76 -4.84 -24.33
CA PHE A 22 56.48 -5.12 -25.75
C PHE A 22 57.77 -4.98 -26.56
N SER A 23 58.63 -5.97 -26.45
CA SER A 23 59.75 -6.15 -27.36
C SER A 23 60.02 -7.63 -27.56
N THR A 24 59.48 -8.22 -28.64
CA THR A 24 60.19 -9.10 -29.58
C THR A 24 59.29 -9.32 -30.81
N ALA A 25 59.92 -9.24 -32.00
CA ALA A 25 59.39 -9.43 -33.36
C ALA A 25 58.76 -8.20 -34.05
N SER A 26 59.45 -7.79 -35.12
CA SER A 26 59.16 -6.75 -36.11
C SER A 26 57.68 -6.57 -36.48
N ASN A 27 57.04 -5.59 -35.85
CA ASN A 27 56.11 -4.62 -36.43
C ASN A 27 55.73 -3.63 -35.32
N LYS A 28 56.53 -2.57 -35.15
CA LYS A 28 56.16 -1.45 -34.28
C LYS A 28 54.94 -0.78 -34.91
N ILE A 29 53.75 -1.07 -34.40
CA ILE A 29 52.56 -0.26 -34.69
C ILE A 29 52.81 1.09 -34.03
N VAL A 30 53.37 2.03 -34.79
CA VAL A 30 53.49 3.43 -34.38
C VAL A 30 52.11 4.05 -34.56
N PHE A 31 51.34 4.08 -33.47
CA PHE A 31 50.11 4.85 -33.46
C PHE A 31 50.46 6.34 -33.61
N SER A 32 49.69 7.08 -34.42
CA SER A 32 49.81 8.54 -34.42
C SER A 32 49.56 9.07 -33.01
N SER A 33 50.23 10.15 -32.61
CA SER A 33 49.98 10.79 -31.31
C SER A 33 48.47 11.00 -31.08
N SER A 34 47.75 11.38 -32.15
CA SER A 34 46.30 11.54 -32.16
C SER A 34 45.48 10.27 -31.85
N ALA A 35 45.97 9.08 -32.21
CA ALA A 35 45.28 7.81 -31.93
C ALA A 35 45.41 7.38 -30.47
N VAL A 36 46.56 7.65 -29.84
CA VAL A 36 46.79 7.40 -28.41
C VAL A 36 45.94 8.35 -27.56
N ASP A 37 45.88 9.63 -27.94
CA ASP A 37 45.04 10.64 -27.29
C ASP A 37 43.55 10.29 -27.37
N PHE A 38 43.08 9.77 -28.52
CA PHE A 38 41.70 9.33 -28.71
C PHE A 38 41.33 8.14 -27.81
N LEU A 39 42.21 7.15 -27.67
CA LEU A 39 41.99 6.00 -26.77
C LEU A 39 41.90 6.45 -25.30
N PHE A 40 42.77 7.36 -24.88
CA PHE A 40 42.75 7.92 -23.53
C PHE A 40 41.48 8.74 -23.26
N LEU A 41 41.03 9.52 -24.26
CA LEU A 41 39.75 10.23 -24.19
C LEU A 41 38.56 9.28 -24.09
N CYS A 42 38.52 8.21 -24.90
CA CYS A 42 37.49 7.18 -24.85
C CYS A 42 37.42 6.50 -23.48
N HIS A 43 38.58 6.19 -22.87
CA HIS A 43 38.64 5.60 -21.54
C HIS A 43 38.10 6.56 -20.48
N ARG A 44 38.52 7.84 -20.49
CA ARG A 44 38.01 8.86 -19.56
C ARG A 44 36.50 9.08 -19.69
N LEU A 45 35.97 9.14 -20.91
CA LEU A 45 34.53 9.29 -21.15
C LEU A 45 33.73 8.08 -20.66
N ARG A 46 34.24 6.86 -20.84
CA ARG A 46 33.60 5.65 -20.29
C ARG A 46 33.60 5.65 -18.76
N ALA A 47 34.70 6.04 -18.13
CA ALA A 47 34.78 6.15 -16.67
C ALA A 47 33.79 7.19 -16.13
N ALA A 48 33.74 8.38 -16.73
CA ALA A 48 32.81 9.44 -16.34
C ALA A 48 31.34 9.01 -16.50
N ARG A 49 31.01 8.31 -17.60
CA ARG A 49 29.65 7.76 -17.81
C ARG A 49 29.31 6.69 -16.77
N ALA A 50 30.22 5.78 -16.46
CA ALA A 50 30.00 4.74 -15.46
C ALA A 50 29.74 5.35 -14.07
N GLU A 51 30.48 6.38 -13.69
CA GLU A 51 30.27 7.11 -12.44
C GLU A 51 28.90 7.82 -12.42
N GLN A 52 28.53 8.50 -13.51
CA GLN A 52 27.23 9.18 -13.61
C GLN A 52 26.05 8.20 -13.51
N VAL A 53 26.16 7.06 -14.19
CA VAL A 53 25.17 5.99 -14.14
C VAL A 53 25.08 5.40 -12.73
N GLY A 54 26.22 5.16 -12.07
CA GLY A 54 26.27 4.70 -10.67
C GLY A 54 25.58 5.67 -9.70
N LYS A 55 25.81 6.98 -9.86
CA LYS A 55 25.13 8.02 -9.07
C LYS A 55 23.61 8.02 -9.31
N SER A 56 23.18 7.89 -10.55
CA SER A 56 21.75 7.82 -10.90
C SER A 56 21.06 6.63 -10.24
N TYR A 57 21.68 5.45 -10.24
CA TYR A 57 21.11 4.26 -9.59
C TYR A 57 21.12 4.38 -8.07
N ALA A 58 22.17 4.94 -7.47
CA ALA A 58 22.23 5.17 -6.03
C ALA A 58 21.11 6.14 -5.57
N GLN A 59 20.88 7.22 -6.32
CA GLN A 59 19.80 8.17 -6.04
C GLN A 59 18.42 7.54 -6.20
N ALA A 60 18.21 6.74 -7.26
CA ALA A 60 16.95 6.02 -7.45
C ALA A 60 16.65 5.07 -6.27
N GLY A 61 17.65 4.30 -5.82
CA GLY A 61 17.50 3.42 -4.67
C GLY A 61 17.20 4.15 -3.35
N GLU A 62 17.73 5.37 -3.17
CA GLU A 62 17.43 6.20 -1.99
C GLU A 62 16.00 6.76 -2.04
N LEU A 63 15.54 7.22 -3.19
CA LEU A 63 14.15 7.69 -3.37
C LEU A 63 13.15 6.55 -3.15
N GLU A 64 13.45 5.34 -3.61
CA GLU A 64 12.62 4.15 -3.37
C GLU A 64 12.50 3.83 -1.87
N LYS A 65 13.60 3.92 -1.12
CA LYS A 65 13.58 3.72 0.34
C LYS A 65 12.71 4.77 1.03
N GLN A 66 12.89 6.04 0.69
CA GLN A 66 12.12 7.14 1.26
C GLN A 66 10.62 6.99 0.97
N LEU A 67 10.27 6.65 -0.28
CA LEU A 67 8.89 6.41 -0.68
C LEU A 67 8.27 5.22 0.08
N ASN A 68 9.01 4.12 0.22
CA ASN A 68 8.54 2.95 0.95
C ASN A 68 8.34 3.26 2.44
N GLU A 69 9.27 3.99 3.06
CA GLU A 69 9.14 4.43 4.43
C GLU A 69 7.94 5.37 4.64
N GLU A 70 7.73 6.32 3.73
CA GLU A 70 6.59 7.22 3.77
C GLU A 70 5.28 6.44 3.60
N THR A 71 5.21 5.54 2.62
CA THR A 71 4.05 4.66 2.39
C THR A 71 3.75 3.83 3.62
N GLN A 72 4.76 3.22 4.24
CA GLN A 72 4.60 2.46 5.47
C GLN A 72 4.13 3.33 6.64
N ARG A 73 4.64 4.56 6.79
CA ARG A 73 4.16 5.50 7.80
C ARG A 73 2.69 5.87 7.56
N GLN A 74 2.33 6.22 6.34
CA GLN A 74 0.96 6.56 5.96
C GLN A 74 0.00 5.38 6.22
N GLN A 75 0.41 4.17 5.86
CA GLN A 75 -0.37 2.95 6.12
C GLN A 75 -0.56 2.70 7.63
N LYS A 76 0.50 2.83 8.44
CA LYS A 76 0.39 2.70 9.89
C LYS A 76 -0.57 3.74 10.50
N LEU A 77 -0.54 4.98 10.01
CA LEU A 77 -1.45 6.03 10.45
C LEU A 77 -2.90 5.73 10.04
N SER A 78 -3.14 5.25 8.82
CA SER A 78 -4.48 4.85 8.40
C SER A 78 -5.01 3.68 9.21
N ASP A 79 -4.17 2.69 9.51
CA ASP A 79 -4.54 1.51 10.29
C ASP A 79 -4.88 1.91 11.73
N ALA A 80 -4.06 2.77 12.35
CA ALA A 80 -4.34 3.30 13.69
C ALA A 80 -5.66 4.09 13.73
N LYS A 81 -5.91 4.93 12.72
CA LYS A 81 -7.15 5.70 12.61
C LYS A 81 -8.37 4.78 12.43
N LEU A 82 -8.25 3.73 11.62
CA LEU A 82 -9.32 2.78 11.39
C LEU A 82 -9.59 1.97 12.66
N LYS A 83 -8.55 1.51 13.34
CA LYS A 83 -8.64 0.79 14.61
C LYS A 83 -9.35 1.61 15.69
N ALA A 84 -8.96 2.89 15.85
CA ALA A 84 -9.63 3.78 16.80
C ALA A 84 -11.13 3.95 16.50
N LYS A 85 -11.53 4.04 15.22
CA LYS A 85 -12.94 4.08 14.83
C LYS A 85 -13.69 2.79 15.18
N VAL A 86 -13.07 1.64 14.96
CA VAL A 86 -13.65 0.33 15.32
C VAL A 86 -13.85 0.23 16.83
N GLU A 87 -12.87 0.62 17.63
CA GLU A 87 -12.95 0.58 19.10
C GLU A 87 -14.07 1.48 19.63
N VAL A 88 -14.20 2.70 19.12
CA VAL A 88 -15.31 3.60 19.47
C VAL A 88 -16.66 3.01 19.06
N SER A 89 -16.75 2.45 17.86
CA SER A 89 -17.98 1.82 17.38
C SER A 89 -18.39 0.64 18.25
N GLN A 90 -17.44 -0.19 18.67
CA GLN A 90 -17.71 -1.35 19.50
C GLN A 90 -18.10 -0.95 20.92
N ARG A 91 -17.49 0.11 21.47
CA ARG A 91 -17.92 0.70 22.75
C ARG A 91 -19.34 1.22 22.68
N ASN A 92 -19.68 1.97 21.64
CA ASN A 92 -21.04 2.46 21.43
C ASN A 92 -22.04 1.32 21.29
N GLN A 93 -21.68 0.21 20.63
CA GLN A 93 -22.52 -0.98 20.56
C GLN A 93 -22.84 -1.53 21.95
N ARG A 94 -21.84 -1.65 22.83
CA ARG A 94 -22.04 -2.06 24.22
C ARG A 94 -22.97 -1.10 24.97
N HIS A 95 -22.80 0.21 24.80
CA HIS A 95 -23.70 1.21 25.37
C HIS A 95 -25.15 1.02 24.87
N TYR A 96 -25.36 0.80 23.57
CA TYR A 96 -26.71 0.51 23.03
C TYR A 96 -27.31 -0.78 23.58
N MET A 97 -26.48 -1.74 24.01
CA MET A 97 -26.89 -2.98 24.66
C MET A 97 -27.08 -2.85 26.18
N GLY A 98 -26.85 -1.66 26.73
CA GLY A 98 -26.98 -1.40 28.17
C GLY A 98 -25.76 -1.79 29.00
N GLU A 99 -24.61 -2.00 28.37
CA GLU A 99 -23.34 -2.35 29.01
C GLU A 99 -22.43 -1.11 29.15
N GLU A 100 -21.51 -1.11 30.13
CA GLU A 100 -20.50 -0.05 30.35
C GLU A 100 -21.07 1.40 30.51
N LEU A 101 -22.33 1.52 30.95
CA LEU A 101 -23.04 2.80 31.07
C LEU A 101 -22.49 3.71 32.17
N ASP A 102 -21.74 3.18 33.15
CA ASP A 102 -21.13 3.95 34.24
C ASP A 102 -20.14 5.02 33.73
N SER A 103 -19.65 4.86 32.50
CA SER A 103 -18.76 5.81 31.83
C SER A 103 -19.48 7.03 31.24
N LEU A 104 -20.81 6.99 31.14
CA LEU A 104 -21.63 8.03 30.52
C LEU A 104 -22.19 8.99 31.56
N ASN A 105 -22.23 10.28 31.22
CA ASN A 105 -22.92 11.26 32.04
C ASN A 105 -24.44 11.24 31.80
N LEU A 106 -25.21 11.90 32.67
CA LEU A 106 -26.68 11.90 32.60
C LEU A 106 -27.24 12.45 31.28
N LYS A 107 -26.57 13.44 30.65
CA LYS A 107 -26.99 13.98 29.35
C LYS A 107 -26.72 12.99 28.22
N GLU A 108 -25.56 12.33 28.25
CA GLU A 108 -25.19 11.30 27.28
C GLU A 108 -26.13 10.10 27.38
N LEU A 109 -26.49 9.69 28.60
CA LEU A 109 -27.44 8.61 28.84
C LEU A 109 -28.84 8.95 28.33
N GLN A 110 -29.32 10.18 28.58
CA GLN A 110 -30.60 10.65 28.04
C GLN A 110 -30.57 10.73 26.50
N SER A 111 -29.46 11.17 25.90
CA SER A 111 -29.30 11.18 24.45
C SER A 111 -29.30 9.77 23.86
N LEU A 112 -28.65 8.83 24.52
CA LEU A 112 -28.61 7.42 24.14
C LEU A 112 -30.02 6.82 24.10
N GLU A 113 -30.81 7.05 25.15
CA GLU A 113 -32.18 6.58 25.27
C GLU A 113 -33.12 7.26 24.25
N GLN A 114 -33.25 8.58 24.33
CA GLN A 114 -34.29 9.32 23.63
C GLN A 114 -33.96 9.56 22.15
N GLN A 115 -32.72 9.95 21.85
CA GLN A 115 -32.36 10.30 20.48
C GLN A 115 -31.95 9.08 19.67
N GLN A 116 -31.26 8.11 20.27
CA GLN A 116 -30.70 6.99 19.51
C GLN A 116 -31.60 5.76 19.56
N LEU A 117 -31.94 5.24 20.74
CA LEU A 117 -32.69 4.00 20.86
C LEU A 117 -34.18 4.18 20.50
N ASP A 118 -34.88 5.12 21.13
CA ASP A 118 -36.31 5.33 20.88
C ASP A 118 -36.60 5.72 19.42
N SER A 119 -35.80 6.61 18.86
CA SER A 119 -35.90 7.02 17.46
C SER A 119 -35.67 5.84 16.50
N ALA A 120 -34.60 5.06 16.71
CA ALA A 120 -34.30 3.88 15.90
C ALA A 120 -35.42 2.84 15.99
N LEU A 121 -35.92 2.54 17.19
CA LEU A 121 -37.03 1.62 17.40
C LEU A 121 -38.31 2.10 16.71
N LYS A 122 -38.62 3.39 16.79
CA LYS A 122 -39.75 3.99 16.07
C LYS A 122 -39.60 3.78 14.56
N HIS A 123 -38.44 4.06 14.00
CA HIS A 123 -38.17 3.84 12.58
C HIS A 123 -38.33 2.37 12.16
N ILE A 124 -37.79 1.42 12.94
CA ILE A 124 -37.92 -0.02 12.68
C ILE A 124 -39.39 -0.44 12.71
N ARG A 125 -40.15 -0.03 13.74
CA ARG A 125 -41.58 -0.35 13.86
C ARG A 125 -42.38 0.23 12.70
N THR A 126 -42.17 1.50 12.37
CA THR A 126 -42.84 2.15 11.23
C THR A 126 -42.56 1.41 9.93
N ARG A 127 -41.29 1.07 9.65
CA ARG A 127 -40.91 0.33 8.44
C ARG A 127 -41.57 -1.06 8.41
N LYS A 128 -41.55 -1.80 9.54
CA LYS A 128 -42.17 -3.13 9.62
C LYS A 128 -43.68 -3.05 9.34
N ASN A 129 -44.36 -2.07 9.93
CA ASN A 129 -45.78 -1.85 9.72
C ASN A 129 -46.08 -1.50 8.26
N GLN A 130 -45.28 -0.63 7.64
CA GLN A 130 -45.43 -0.26 6.24
C GLN A 130 -45.33 -1.50 5.32
N LEU A 131 -44.31 -2.33 5.51
CA LEU A 131 -44.15 -3.58 4.75
C LEU A 131 -45.30 -4.57 4.98
N MET A 132 -45.82 -4.65 6.21
CA MET A 132 -47.01 -5.46 6.51
C MET A 132 -48.24 -4.94 5.76
N PHE A 133 -48.49 -3.63 5.75
CA PHE A 133 -49.61 -3.03 5.01
C PHE A 133 -49.50 -3.23 3.50
N GLU A 134 -48.29 -3.13 2.94
CA GLU A 134 -48.02 -3.44 1.54
C GLU A 134 -48.34 -4.91 1.23
N SER A 135 -47.88 -5.83 2.06
CA SER A 135 -48.16 -7.27 1.93
C SER A 135 -49.66 -7.56 1.97
N ILE A 136 -50.38 -7.01 2.96
CA ILE A 136 -51.83 -7.14 3.08
C ILE A 136 -52.54 -6.58 1.84
N SER A 137 -52.13 -5.41 1.37
CA SER A 137 -52.74 -4.76 0.19
C SER A 137 -52.54 -5.59 -1.08
N ASN A 138 -51.35 -6.16 -1.25
CA ASN A 138 -51.02 -7.05 -2.36
C ASN A 138 -51.86 -8.33 -2.33
N LEU A 139 -52.00 -8.96 -1.16
CA LEU A 139 -52.84 -10.14 -0.97
C LEU A 139 -54.32 -9.82 -1.25
N LYS A 140 -54.84 -8.72 -0.69
CA LYS A 140 -56.21 -8.27 -0.96
C LYS A 140 -56.44 -8.01 -2.45
N LYS A 141 -55.47 -7.43 -3.16
CA LYS A 141 -55.56 -7.23 -4.62
C LYS A 141 -55.61 -8.55 -5.38
N LYS A 142 -54.77 -9.54 -5.02
CA LYS A 142 -54.79 -10.88 -5.63
C LYS A 142 -56.13 -11.57 -5.42
N VAL A 143 -56.68 -11.53 -4.20
CA VAL A 143 -58.01 -12.11 -3.92
C VAL A 143 -59.07 -11.46 -4.81
N ARG A 144 -59.12 -10.12 -4.88
CA ARG A 144 -60.08 -9.42 -5.74
C ARG A 144 -59.95 -9.80 -7.22
N LEU A 145 -58.72 -9.85 -7.75
CA LEU A 145 -58.50 -10.25 -9.14
C LEU A 145 -58.94 -11.70 -9.41
N ASN A 146 -58.62 -12.62 -8.49
CA ASN A 146 -59.04 -14.01 -8.59
C ASN A 146 -60.56 -14.15 -8.50
N SER A 147 -61.23 -13.39 -7.63
CA SER A 147 -62.70 -13.38 -7.52
C SER A 147 -63.38 -12.82 -8.77
N VAL A 148 -62.77 -11.83 -9.44
CA VAL A 148 -63.30 -11.27 -10.70
C VAL A 148 -63.06 -12.21 -11.88
N ASN A 149 -61.99 -13.00 -11.88
CA ASN A 149 -61.71 -13.98 -12.94
C ASN A 149 -62.53 -15.28 -12.83
N LEU A 150 -63.30 -15.45 -11.75
CA LEU A 150 -64.10 -16.65 -11.48
C LEU A 150 -65.61 -16.44 -11.67
N ILE A 151 -66.03 -15.23 -12.06
CA ILE A 151 -67.41 -14.83 -12.39
C ILE A 151 -67.47 -14.59 -13.89
#